data_AF-A0A158A2K8-F1
#
_entry.id   AF-A0A158A2K8-F1
#
_cell.length_a   1.000
_cell.length_b   1.000
_cell.length_c   1.000
_cell.angle_alpha   90.00
_cell.angle_beta   90.00
_cell.angle_gamma   90.00
#
_symmetry.space_group_name_H-M   'P 1'
#
loop_
_entity.id
_entity.type
_entity.pdbx_description
1 polymer ?
#
loop_
_entity_poly.entity_id
_entity_poly.type
_entity_poly.pdbx_seq_one_letter_code
_entity_poly.pdbx_strand_id
1 'polypeptide(L)' 'MSSFQDAVIRNFEIVGEASRNVGEYYPVFAAAHRDVDFSSAYEMRNVLAHGYRQIHSLIATLDD' A
#
# COMPACT_ATOMS: atom_id res chain seq x y z
N MET A 1 -14.99 10.01 -3.52
CA MET A 1 -13.65 9.66 -4.08
C MET A 1 -13.90 9.04 -5.45
N SER A 2 -13.09 9.39 -6.45
CA SER A 2 -13.25 8.82 -7.80
C SER A 2 -12.94 7.33 -7.75
N SER A 3 -13.75 6.49 -8.42
CA SER A 3 -13.63 5.02 -8.39
C SER A 3 -12.24 4.49 -8.76
N PHE A 4 -11.49 5.27 -9.54
CA PHE A 4 -10.11 4.97 -9.89
C PHE A 4 -9.17 5.01 -8.68
N GLN A 5 -9.29 6.02 -7.82
CA GLN A 5 -8.43 6.14 -6.63
C GLN A 5 -8.69 5.01 -5.66
N ASP A 6 -9.96 4.66 -5.42
CA ASP A 6 -10.33 3.56 -4.53
C ASP A 6 -9.79 2.21 -5.04
N ALA A 7 -9.83 1.98 -6.36
CA ALA A 7 -9.26 0.78 -6.97
C ALA A 7 -7.73 0.71 -6.81
N VAL A 8 -7.03 1.83 -6.98
CA VAL A 8 -5.56 1.91 -6.79
C VAL A 8 -5.18 1.65 -5.33
N ILE A 9 -5.90 2.25 -4.38
CA ILE A 9 -5.67 2.03 -2.94
C ILE A 9 -5.86 0.55 -2.59
N ARG A 10 -6.95 -0.06 -3.07
CA ARG A 10 -7.25 -1.47 -2.81
C ARG A 10 -6.15 -2.41 -3.30
N ASN A 11 -5.53 -2.11 -4.43
CA ASN A 11 -4.41 -2.89 -4.95
C ASN A 11 -3.20 -2.82 -4.01
N PHE A 12 -2.86 -1.63 -3.51
CA PHE A 12 -1.78 -1.48 -2.54
C PHE A 12 -2.08 -2.17 -1.22
N GLU A 13 -3.35 -2.21 -0.78
CA GLU A 13 -3.75 -2.99 0.39
C GLU A 13 -3.44 -4.48 0.21
N ILE A 14 -3.84 -5.06 -0.93
CA ILE A 14 -3.64 -6.48 -1.24
C ILE A 14 -2.14 -6.81 -1.34
N VAL A 15 -1.37 -6.00 -2.06
CA VAL A 15 0.08 -6.22 -2.24
C VAL A 15 0.83 -6.07 -0.91
N GLY A 16 0.49 -5.07 -0.10
CA GLY A 16 1.13 -4.88 1.20
C GLY A 16 0.86 -6.02 2.17
N GLU A 17 -0.38 -6.52 2.22
CA GLU A 17 -0.71 -7.68 3.08
C GLU A 17 -0.03 -8.97 2.59
N ALA A 18 0.02 -9.19 1.27
CA ALA A 18 0.77 -10.31 0.71
C ALA A 18 2.26 -10.25 1.05
N SER A 19 2.84 -9.05 1.04
CA SER A 19 4.25 -8.83 1.38
C SER A 19 4.55 -9.17 2.84
N ARG A 20 3.65 -8.82 3.77
CA ARG A 20 3.73 -9.27 5.17
C ARG A 20 3.69 -10.79 5.28
N ASN A 21 2.75 -11.43 4.59
CA ASN A 21 2.60 -12.88 4.62
C ASN A 21 3.83 -13.61 4.07
N VAL A 22 4.51 -13.05 3.07
CA VAL A 22 5.80 -13.58 2.59
C VAL A 22 6.85 -13.56 3.70
N GLY A 23 6.97 -12.44 4.43
CA GLY A 23 7.89 -12.36 5.57
C GLY A 23 7.55 -13.31 6.72
N GLU A 24 6.26 -13.47 7.02
CA GLU A 24 5.77 -14.25 8.16
C GLU A 24 5.80 -15.77 7.89
N TYR A 25 5.37 -16.20 6.71
CA TYR A 25 5.20 -17.62 6.38
C TYR A 25 6.29 -18.19 5.47
N TYR A 26 7.04 -17.34 4.76
CA TYR A 26 8.07 -17.76 3.80
C TYR A 26 9.43 -17.06 4.06
N PRO A 27 9.99 -17.11 5.27
CA PRO A 27 11.20 -16.36 5.62
C PRO A 27 12.43 -16.76 4.81
N VAL A 28 12.54 -18.03 4.39
CA VAL A 28 13.63 -18.50 3.53
C VAL A 28 13.55 -17.87 2.13
N PHE A 29 12.34 -17.74 1.59
CA PHE A 29 12.11 -17.08 0.30
C PHE A 29 12.42 -15.58 0.40
N ALA A 30 11.93 -14.92 1.46
CA ALA A 30 12.23 -13.50 1.70
C ALA A 30 13.75 -13.25 1.86
N ALA A 31 14.47 -14.16 2.53
CA ALA A 31 15.91 -14.07 2.68
C ALA A 31 16.68 -14.33 1.38
N ALA A 32 16.13 -15.13 0.46
CA ALA A 32 16.71 -15.37 -0.87
C ALA A 32 16.45 -14.20 -1.84
N HIS A 33 15.35 -13.47 -1.67
CA HIS A 33 14.91 -12.36 -2.51
C HIS A 33 15.04 -11.00 -1.80
N ARG A 34 16.26 -10.67 -1.39
CA ARG A 34 16.57 -9.38 -0.70
C ARG A 34 16.52 -8.16 -1.63
N ASP A 35 16.45 -8.39 -2.93
CA ASP A 35 16.21 -7.38 -3.95
C ASP A 35 14.77 -6.82 -3.90
N VAL A 36 13.86 -7.55 -3.27
CA VAL A 36 12.47 -7.12 -3.07
C VAL A 36 12.27 -6.62 -1.64
N ASP A 37 11.89 -5.35 -1.51
CA ASP A 37 11.59 -4.74 -0.21
C ASP A 37 10.12 -4.97 0.20
N PHE A 38 9.86 -6.17 0.72
CA PHE A 38 8.54 -6.54 1.25
C PHE A 38 8.10 -5.68 2.44
N SER A 39 9.06 -5.15 3.23
CA SER A 39 8.74 -4.32 4.40
C SER A 39 8.15 -2.99 3.97
N SER A 40 8.79 -2.31 3.02
CA SER A 40 8.27 -1.05 2.47
C SER A 40 6.89 -1.22 1.82
N ALA A 41 6.65 -2.35 1.14
CA ALA A 41 5.33 -2.64 0.57
C ALA A 41 4.24 -2.78 1.66
N TYR A 42 4.55 -3.45 2.77
CA TYR A 42 3.64 -3.54 3.92
C TYR A 42 3.41 -2.19 4.61
N GLU A 43 4.46 -1.39 4.77
CA GLU A 43 4.37 -0.05 5.37
C GLU A 43 3.52 0.90 4.54
N MET A 44 3.66 0.89 3.21
CA MET A 44 2.80 1.68 2.30
C MET A 44 1.32 1.35 2.50
N ARG A 45 0.97 0.08 2.69
CA ARG A 45 -0.41 -0.32 3.01
C ARG A 45 -0.87 0.30 4.33
N ASN A 46 -0.04 0.34 5.37
CA ASN A 46 -0.39 0.95 6.64
C ASN A 46 -0.59 2.47 6.51
N VAL A 47 0.26 3.14 5.73
CA VAL A 47 0.15 4.57 5.42
C VAL A 47 -1.14 4.86 4.64
N LEU A 48 -1.51 4.04 3.65
CA LEU A 48 -2.74 4.25 2.87
C LEU A 48 -4.00 3.96 3.69
N ALA A 49 -3.98 2.90 4.50
CA ALA A 49 -5.10 2.55 5.39
C ALA A 49 -5.37 3.64 6.46
N HIS A 50 -4.34 4.37 6.90
CA HIS A 50 -4.46 5.39 7.95
C HIS A 50 -4.48 6.84 7.42
N GLY A 51 -3.80 7.10 6.31
CA GLY A 51 -3.42 8.43 5.81
C GLY A 51 -4.29 9.01 4.70
N TYR A 52 -5.16 8.22 4.05
CA TYR A 52 -6.00 8.74 2.96
C TYR A 52 -6.99 9.85 3.39
N ARG A 53 -7.13 10.11 4.71
CA ARG A 53 -7.90 11.25 5.23
C ARG A 53 -7.26 12.62 5.03
N GLN A 54 -5.97 12.75 4.68
CA GLN A 54 -5.32 14.07 4.55
C GLN A 54 -5.26 14.64 3.12
N ILE A 55 -5.29 13.80 2.07
CA ILE A 55 -5.16 14.27 0.67
C ILE A 55 -6.49 14.84 0.12
N HIS A 56 -7.58 14.79 0.89
CA HIS A 56 -8.89 15.29 0.45
C HIS A 56 -8.94 16.81 0.23
N SER A 57 -8.04 17.61 0.79
CA SER A 57 -8.17 19.08 0.71
C SER A 57 -7.54 19.73 -0.54
N LEU A 58 -6.74 19.02 -1.35
CA LEU A 58 -5.99 19.67 -2.45
C LEU A 58 -6.61 19.47 -3.85
N ILE A 59 -7.53 18.51 -4.02
CA ILE A 59 -8.16 18.24 -5.32
C ILE A 59 -9.50 18.99 -5.46
N ALA A 60 -10.19 19.29 -4.36
CA ALA A 60 -11.48 20.00 -4.40
C ALA A 60 -11.38 21.48 -4.77
N THR A 61 -10.19 22.08 -4.84
CA THR A 61 -9.98 23.51 -5.18
C THR A 61 -9.51 23.73 -6.62
N LEU A 62 -9.46 22.67 -7.45
CA LEU A 62 -9.06 22.77 -8.86
C LEU A 62 -10.22 22.48 -9.84
N ASP A 63 -11.43 22.23 -9.30
CA ASP A 63 -12.67 22.02 -10.06
C ASP A 63 -13.66 23.20 -9.94
N ASP A 64 -13.22 24.35 -9.39
CA ASP A 64 -13.93 25.66 -9.45
C ASP A 64 -13.32 26.59 -10.52
#